data_AF-A0A356T6X4-F1
#
_entry.id   AF-A0A356T6X4-F1
#
_cell.length_a   1.000
_cell.length_b   1.000
_cell.length_c   1.000
_cell.angle_alpha   90.00
_cell.angle_beta   90.00
_cell.angle_gamma   90.00
#
_symmetry.space_group_name_H-M   'P 1'
#
loop_
_entity.id
_entity.type
_entity.pdbx_description
1 polymer ?
#
loop_
_entity_poly.entity_id
_entity_poly.type
_entity_poly.pdbx_seq_one_letter_code
_entity_poly.pdbx_strand_id
1 'polypeptide(L)'
;MIAAIPSERDVYANLLRDSRGLRRDQSSARDTWFAQLPWDQKEQTLFELEMLLKGLATFGNPRNHPGPPRATAAVAHDFLEELRILREGLSRVGPLVRSLLGDREKAYTFTRYLETVLPEDSARGRLLQEQLTQDTPEESLFVLRNAFGAMQDLADGLLRLQLVPNRLYSALHGTLTREIGRNVYFNPLLALEFRPEFDRIRSAEVLEALHTVRSEAAHRVVALTMLALFRALRYLEMVDRYAADASSARRAYLILAVLRSDMRALTRYLGRHAGDVIAGGLERELLSVHAVEIGDRRPDLEHEARWLSNLRNGLETVANALRVDVRKVFLFDLPGPSEGVVGAELGPQLIVASATLRASAHHAIVSLCRVLSPGHPAPVLSSDALSRKAESERLRREVWMFMQILRAFLAKAHAADGSADRWAGAASFQFVRDFLSHFRAIGYQLVRANDYERLDPFISALEGLRDVDLLESERLAAAATECRRFYTFLEELFREVSQRAELRGVTFDRRDATETLKIYLGRA
;
A
#
# COMPACT_ATOMS: atom_id res chain seq x y z
N MET A 1 -14.47 -26.06 -25.95
CA MET A 1 -15.26 -24.81 -25.79
C MET A 1 -15.42 -24.57 -24.30
N ILE A 2 -14.60 -23.67 -23.75
CA ILE A 2 -14.66 -23.31 -22.33
C ILE A 2 -15.84 -22.37 -22.20
N ALA A 3 -16.91 -22.81 -21.54
CA ALA A 3 -18.05 -21.97 -21.25
C ALA A 3 -17.58 -20.80 -20.37
N ALA A 4 -17.61 -19.59 -20.93
CA ALA A 4 -17.38 -18.37 -20.19
C ALA A 4 -18.40 -18.30 -19.04
N ILE A 5 -17.91 -18.00 -17.84
CA ILE A 5 -18.73 -17.82 -16.64
C ILE A 5 -19.77 -16.71 -16.92
N PRO A 6 -21.06 -16.90 -16.57
CA PRO A 6 -22.11 -15.90 -16.83
C PRO A 6 -21.84 -14.56 -16.14
N SER A 7 -22.30 -13.49 -16.77
CA SER A 7 -22.09 -12.06 -16.49
C SER A 7 -22.58 -11.52 -15.13
N GLU A 8 -22.85 -12.35 -14.12
CA GLU A 8 -23.26 -11.94 -12.76
C GLU A 8 -22.08 -11.82 -11.76
N ARG A 9 -20.84 -12.19 -12.12
CA ARG A 9 -19.69 -12.17 -11.20
C ARG A 9 -18.42 -11.58 -11.78
N ASP A 10 -18.47 -10.34 -12.26
CA ASP A 10 -17.24 -9.54 -12.38
C ASP A 10 -16.81 -9.09 -10.98
N VAL A 11 -15.99 -9.92 -10.32
CA VAL A 11 -15.46 -9.69 -8.96
C VAL A 11 -14.75 -8.34 -8.87
N TYR A 12 -14.07 -7.94 -9.96
CA TYR A 12 -13.41 -6.66 -10.07
C TYR A 12 -14.42 -5.50 -10.10
N ALA A 13 -15.45 -5.57 -10.94
CA ALA A 13 -16.50 -4.55 -10.96
C ALA A 13 -17.28 -4.46 -9.65
N ASN A 14 -17.56 -5.60 -9.00
CA ASN A 14 -18.24 -5.64 -7.70
C ASN A 14 -17.38 -4.98 -6.61
N LEU A 15 -16.07 -5.22 -6.62
CA LEU A 15 -15.15 -4.59 -5.67
C LEU A 15 -15.14 -3.04 -5.81
N LEU A 16 -15.23 -2.53 -7.04
CA LEU A 16 -15.33 -1.09 -7.30
C LEU A 16 -16.67 -0.49 -6.85
N ARG A 17 -17.77 -1.24 -6.91
CA ARG A 17 -19.10 -0.78 -6.53
C ARG A 17 -19.33 -0.86 -5.01
N ASP A 18 -19.00 -1.99 -4.40
CA ASP A 18 -19.43 -2.34 -3.05
C ASP A 18 -18.52 -1.80 -1.94
N SER A 19 -17.31 -1.34 -2.29
CA SER A 19 -16.36 -0.86 -1.29
C SER A 19 -16.68 0.54 -0.74
N ARG A 20 -17.64 1.26 -1.33
CA ARG A 20 -17.81 2.72 -1.17
C ARG A 20 -18.44 3.21 0.13
N GLY A 21 -18.96 2.31 0.98
CA GLY A 21 -19.73 2.65 2.19
C GLY A 21 -21.02 3.47 1.95
N LEU A 22 -21.34 3.81 0.70
CA LEU A 22 -22.54 4.55 0.29
C LEU A 22 -23.75 3.61 0.17
N ARG A 23 -24.94 4.14 0.48
CA ARG A 23 -26.19 3.47 0.13
C ARG A 23 -26.35 3.45 -1.40
N ARG A 24 -27.13 2.52 -1.94
CA ARG A 24 -27.36 2.38 -3.39
C ARG A 24 -27.83 3.69 -4.03
N ASP A 25 -28.80 4.36 -3.41
CA ASP A 25 -29.35 5.63 -3.91
C ASP A 25 -28.30 6.74 -3.93
N GLN A 26 -27.46 6.81 -2.89
CA GLN A 26 -26.35 7.77 -2.81
C GLN A 26 -25.29 7.47 -3.86
N SER A 27 -24.94 6.20 -4.09
CA SER A 27 -24.00 5.85 -5.17
C SER A 27 -24.55 6.29 -6.52
N SER A 28 -25.82 6.02 -6.79
CA SER A 28 -26.47 6.41 -8.06
C SER A 28 -26.53 7.93 -8.24
N ALA A 29 -26.86 8.68 -7.18
CA ALA A 29 -26.85 10.13 -7.20
C ALA A 29 -25.46 10.69 -7.50
N ARG A 30 -24.42 10.15 -6.85
CA ARG A 30 -23.03 10.55 -7.09
C ARG A 30 -22.55 10.23 -8.49
N ASP A 31 -22.86 9.04 -9.01
CA ASP A 31 -22.45 8.64 -10.36
C ASP A 31 -23.12 9.53 -11.42
N THR A 32 -24.40 9.87 -11.22
CA THR A 32 -25.15 10.81 -12.07
C THR A 32 -24.55 12.21 -12.03
N TRP A 33 -24.27 12.73 -10.84
CA TRP A 33 -23.61 14.02 -10.65
C TRP A 33 -22.25 14.07 -11.36
N PHE A 34 -21.39 13.06 -11.13
CA PHE A 34 -20.06 13.03 -11.72
C PHE A 34 -20.10 12.96 -13.26
N ALA A 35 -21.06 12.23 -13.83
CA ALA A 35 -21.27 12.17 -15.27
C ALA A 35 -21.63 13.55 -15.86
N GLN A 36 -22.45 14.34 -15.14
CA GLN A 36 -22.92 15.67 -15.57
C GLN A 36 -21.88 16.79 -15.44
N LEU A 37 -20.78 16.58 -14.72
CA LEU A 37 -19.72 17.59 -14.58
C LEU A 37 -19.13 17.96 -15.96
N PRO A 38 -19.08 19.27 -16.31
CA PRO A 38 -18.83 19.72 -17.68
C PRO A 38 -17.35 19.93 -18.06
N TRP A 39 -16.38 19.72 -17.16
CA TRP A 39 -14.95 19.94 -17.47
C TRP A 39 -14.14 18.65 -17.59
N ASP A 40 -13.11 18.72 -18.44
CA ASP A 40 -12.31 17.55 -18.86
C ASP A 40 -11.49 16.93 -17.73
N GLN A 41 -10.93 17.74 -16.82
CA GLN A 41 -10.07 17.27 -15.73
C GLN A 41 -10.84 16.78 -14.50
N LYS A 42 -12.14 16.48 -14.59
CA LYS A 42 -12.99 16.12 -13.43
C LYS A 42 -12.50 14.91 -12.64
N GLU A 43 -11.97 13.91 -13.31
CA GLU A 43 -11.37 12.73 -12.67
C GLU A 43 -10.17 13.13 -11.81
N GLN A 44 -9.28 13.99 -12.33
CA GLN A 44 -8.09 14.46 -11.65
C GLN A 44 -8.43 15.39 -10.47
N THR A 45 -9.40 16.29 -10.66
CA THR A 45 -9.88 17.20 -9.61
C THR A 45 -10.49 16.43 -8.45
N LEU A 46 -11.37 15.46 -8.74
CA LEU A 46 -12.03 14.66 -7.71
C LEU A 46 -11.03 13.76 -6.97
N PHE A 47 -10.09 13.15 -7.70
CA PHE A 47 -9.03 12.37 -7.10
C PHE A 47 -8.16 13.22 -6.17
N GLU A 48 -7.71 14.39 -6.62
CA GLU A 48 -6.91 15.30 -5.79
C GLU A 48 -7.68 15.73 -4.53
N LEU A 49 -8.97 16.06 -4.66
CA LEU A 49 -9.81 16.40 -3.51
C LEU A 49 -9.84 15.26 -2.49
N GLU A 50 -10.28 14.06 -2.89
CA GLU A 50 -10.42 12.94 -1.95
C GLU A 50 -9.07 12.55 -1.33
N MET A 51 -7.97 12.63 -2.08
CA MET A 51 -6.65 12.31 -1.54
C MET A 51 -6.13 13.38 -0.59
N LEU A 52 -6.45 14.66 -0.79
CA LEU A 52 -6.16 15.70 0.19
C LEU A 52 -7.01 15.55 1.45
N LEU A 53 -8.29 15.21 1.34
CA LEU A 53 -9.14 14.92 2.51
C LEU A 53 -8.55 13.75 3.31
N LYS A 54 -8.23 12.64 2.64
CA LYS A 54 -7.58 11.50 3.28
C LYS A 54 -6.22 11.87 3.87
N GLY A 55 -5.43 12.68 3.17
CA GLY A 55 -4.12 13.17 3.62
C GLY A 55 -4.22 13.99 4.88
N LEU A 56 -5.14 14.96 4.92
CA LEU A 56 -5.38 15.79 6.09
C LEU A 56 -5.75 14.98 7.32
N ALA A 57 -6.53 13.91 7.19
CA ALA A 57 -6.88 13.03 8.30
C ALA A 57 -5.76 12.05 8.69
N THR A 58 -5.03 11.50 7.72
CA THR A 58 -3.97 10.52 7.97
C THR A 58 -2.66 11.14 8.43
N PHE A 59 -2.45 12.44 8.18
CA PHE A 59 -1.30 13.21 8.62
C PHE A 59 -1.29 13.47 10.13
N GLY A 60 -2.41 13.39 10.83
CA GLY A 60 -2.39 13.45 12.30
C GLY A 60 -1.72 12.27 12.97
N ASN A 61 -1.41 11.20 12.23
CA ASN A 61 -0.71 10.02 12.75
C ASN A 61 0.80 10.12 12.44
N PRO A 62 1.67 10.39 13.43
CA PRO A 62 3.11 10.55 13.20
C PRO A 62 3.79 9.32 12.60
N ARG A 63 3.18 8.13 12.71
CA ARG A 63 3.70 6.90 12.07
C ARG A 63 3.61 6.93 10.54
N ASN A 64 2.92 7.92 9.98
CA ASN A 64 2.81 8.15 8.55
C ASN A 64 3.79 9.23 8.07
N HIS A 65 4.53 9.88 8.97
CA HIS A 65 5.50 10.90 8.60
C HIS A 65 6.81 10.28 8.13
N PRO A 66 7.50 10.92 7.17
CA PRO A 66 8.91 10.62 6.91
C PRO A 66 9.82 11.01 8.07
N GLY A 67 11.05 10.51 8.01
CA GLY A 67 12.09 10.67 9.01
C GLY A 67 12.01 9.63 10.14
N PRO A 68 13.02 9.60 11.01
CA PRO A 68 13.03 8.74 12.18
C PRO A 68 11.88 9.07 13.15
N PRO A 69 11.42 8.09 13.94
CA PRO A 69 10.46 8.36 15.01
C PRO A 69 10.97 9.46 15.92
N ARG A 70 10.09 10.41 16.26
CA ARG A 70 10.46 11.53 17.15
C ARG A 70 10.95 10.99 18.49
N ALA A 71 12.12 11.47 18.92
CA ALA A 71 12.66 11.19 20.25
C ALA A 71 11.93 12.01 21.34
N THR A 72 11.46 13.21 20.99
CA THR A 72 10.75 14.11 21.89
C THR A 72 9.31 13.65 22.10
N ALA A 73 8.86 13.66 23.36
CA ALA A 73 7.46 13.39 23.69
C ALA A 73 6.53 14.42 23.03
N ALA A 74 5.35 13.99 22.60
CA ALA A 74 4.40 14.85 21.87
C ALA A 74 4.06 16.15 22.63
N VAL A 75 4.02 16.14 23.96
CA VAL A 75 3.69 17.33 24.78
C VAL A 75 4.75 18.43 24.67
N ALA A 76 6.01 18.06 24.41
CA ALA A 76 7.14 18.98 24.31
C ALA A 76 7.53 19.31 22.85
N HIS A 77 6.78 18.77 21.87
CA HIS A 77 7.04 19.01 20.44
C HIS A 77 6.29 20.26 19.96
N ASP A 78 6.97 21.07 19.15
CA ASP A 78 6.36 22.18 18.42
C ASP A 78 5.76 21.69 17.11
N PHE A 79 4.44 21.84 16.96
CA PHE A 79 3.70 21.39 15.77
C PHE A 79 3.58 22.47 14.68
N LEU A 80 4.40 23.52 14.74
CA LEU A 80 4.33 24.63 13.78
C LEU A 80 4.51 24.16 12.33
N GLU A 81 5.50 23.30 12.05
CA GLU A 81 5.75 22.81 10.68
C GLU A 81 4.63 21.88 10.19
N GLU A 82 4.12 21.01 11.06
CA GLU A 82 2.99 20.15 10.74
C GLU A 82 1.73 20.96 10.46
N LEU A 83 1.51 22.04 11.22
CA LEU A 83 0.40 22.95 10.99
C LEU A 83 0.55 23.70 9.65
N ARG A 84 1.77 24.09 9.25
CA ARG A 84 2.02 24.70 7.94
C ARG A 84 1.63 23.75 6.80
N ILE A 85 1.98 22.47 6.91
CA ILE A 85 1.63 21.43 5.93
C ILE A 85 0.10 21.24 5.89
N LEU A 86 -0.57 21.11 7.04
CA LEU A 86 -2.03 21.02 7.10
C LEU A 86 -2.71 22.23 6.45
N ARG A 87 -2.23 23.44 6.75
CA ARG A 87 -2.75 24.70 6.19
C ARG A 87 -2.58 24.76 4.67
N GLU A 88 -1.48 24.28 4.11
CA GLU A 88 -1.31 24.22 2.66
C GLU A 88 -2.29 23.25 1.98
N GLY A 89 -2.60 22.12 2.62
CA GLY A 89 -3.66 21.22 2.17
C GLY A 89 -5.04 21.89 2.22
N LEU A 90 -5.37 22.53 3.35
CA LEU A 90 -6.62 23.27 3.53
C LEU A 90 -6.82 24.32 2.43
N SER A 91 -5.77 25.10 2.14
CA SER A 91 -5.80 26.13 1.09
C SER A 91 -6.08 25.59 -0.31
N ARG A 92 -5.77 24.31 -0.57
CA ARG A 92 -5.98 23.66 -1.87
C ARG A 92 -7.36 23.03 -2.00
N VAL A 93 -7.95 22.56 -0.90
CA VAL A 93 -9.29 21.96 -0.89
C VAL A 93 -10.35 22.96 -1.39
N GLY A 94 -10.31 24.22 -0.94
CA GLY A 94 -11.26 25.26 -1.37
C GLY A 94 -11.37 25.39 -2.89
N PRO A 95 -10.28 25.69 -3.63
CA PRO A 95 -10.27 25.73 -5.09
C PRO A 95 -10.80 24.46 -5.78
N LEU A 96 -10.49 23.27 -5.25
CA LEU A 96 -10.98 22.01 -5.82
C LEU A 96 -12.50 21.86 -5.66
N VAL A 97 -13.02 22.18 -4.48
CA VAL A 97 -14.46 22.16 -4.20
C VAL A 97 -15.20 23.18 -5.07
N ARG A 98 -14.65 24.40 -5.23
CA ARG A 98 -15.22 25.41 -6.13
C ARG A 98 -15.28 24.94 -7.57
N SER A 99 -14.23 24.25 -8.02
CA SER A 99 -14.24 23.62 -9.33
C SER A 99 -15.39 22.62 -9.38
N LEU A 100 -15.44 21.68 -8.44
CA LEU A 100 -16.46 20.62 -8.33
C LEU A 100 -17.92 21.11 -8.24
N LEU A 101 -18.16 22.30 -7.69
CA LEU A 101 -19.47 22.95 -7.59
C LEU A 101 -19.88 23.71 -8.88
N GLY A 102 -18.93 24.15 -9.70
CA GLY A 102 -19.21 24.96 -10.89
C GLY A 102 -20.05 26.21 -10.57
N ASP A 103 -21.13 26.43 -11.34
CA ASP A 103 -22.02 27.57 -11.15
C ASP A 103 -22.74 27.60 -9.79
N ARG A 104 -22.85 26.45 -9.11
CA ARG A 104 -23.49 26.36 -7.80
C ARG A 104 -22.69 27.07 -6.70
N GLU A 105 -21.39 27.38 -6.90
CA GLU A 105 -20.59 28.17 -5.96
C GLU A 105 -21.18 29.58 -5.70
N LYS A 106 -21.93 30.15 -6.65
CA LYS A 106 -22.60 31.44 -6.44
C LYS A 106 -23.65 31.37 -5.32
N ALA A 107 -24.35 30.23 -5.21
CA ALA A 107 -25.29 29.99 -4.13
C ALA A 107 -24.57 29.95 -2.77
N TYR A 108 -23.37 29.36 -2.68
CA TYR A 108 -22.56 29.38 -1.46
C TYR A 108 -22.28 30.80 -0.97
N THR A 109 -21.85 31.68 -1.88
CA THR A 109 -21.48 33.06 -1.54
C THR A 109 -22.71 33.83 -1.04
N PHE A 110 -23.86 33.61 -1.67
CA PHE A 110 -25.13 34.18 -1.23
C PHE A 110 -25.54 33.69 0.16
N THR A 111 -25.46 32.38 0.41
CA THR A 111 -25.80 31.80 1.72
C THR A 111 -24.89 32.33 2.83
N ARG A 112 -23.59 32.47 2.57
CA ARG A 112 -22.64 33.09 3.51
C ARG A 112 -22.94 34.56 3.79
N TYR A 113 -23.42 35.30 2.79
CA TYR A 113 -23.89 36.66 2.99
C TYR A 113 -25.14 36.70 3.88
N LEU A 114 -26.10 35.78 3.71
CA LEU A 114 -27.28 35.71 4.57
C LEU A 114 -26.92 35.47 6.05
N GLU A 115 -25.88 34.68 6.35
CA GLU A 115 -25.42 34.46 7.74
C GLU A 115 -25.02 35.75 8.47
N THR A 116 -24.57 36.79 7.75
CA THR A 116 -24.12 38.06 8.34
C THR A 116 -25.23 39.09 8.45
N VAL A 117 -26.32 38.92 7.69
CA VAL A 117 -27.41 39.90 7.59
C VAL A 117 -28.67 39.44 8.34
N LEU A 118 -28.86 38.15 8.56
CA LEU A 118 -30.03 37.62 9.29
C LEU A 118 -30.00 38.06 10.77
N PRO A 119 -30.99 38.84 11.24
CA PRO A 119 -30.99 39.40 12.59
C PRO A 119 -31.50 38.43 13.66
N GLU A 120 -32.36 37.47 13.30
CA GLU A 120 -33.03 36.58 14.26
C GLU A 120 -32.37 35.19 14.36
N ASP A 121 -32.16 34.72 15.59
CA ASP A 121 -31.55 33.41 15.86
C ASP A 121 -32.37 32.23 15.30
N SER A 122 -33.69 32.36 15.23
CA SER A 122 -34.57 31.34 14.65
C SER A 122 -34.36 31.16 13.15
N ALA A 123 -34.15 32.28 12.42
CA ALA A 123 -33.84 32.27 11.00
C ALA A 123 -32.43 31.74 10.75
N ARG A 124 -31.46 32.13 11.59
CA ARG A 124 -30.09 31.60 11.54
C ARG A 124 -30.06 30.09 11.81
N GLY A 125 -30.80 29.62 12.80
CA GLY A 125 -30.89 28.20 13.14
C GLY A 125 -31.45 27.35 12.00
N ARG A 126 -32.52 27.83 11.33
CA ARG A 126 -33.08 27.16 10.15
C ARG A 126 -32.09 27.13 8.97
N LEU A 127 -31.45 28.27 8.67
CA LEU A 127 -30.43 28.35 7.63
C LEU A 127 -29.28 27.36 7.89
N LEU A 128 -28.81 27.26 9.14
CA LEU A 128 -27.76 26.32 9.52
C LEU A 128 -28.22 24.86 9.37
N GLN A 129 -29.46 24.52 9.72
CA GLN A 129 -29.98 23.16 9.51
C GLN A 129 -30.06 22.81 8.02
N GLU A 130 -30.55 23.72 7.19
CA GLU A 130 -30.59 23.53 5.73
C GLU A 130 -29.17 23.32 5.17
N GLN A 131 -28.19 24.12 5.61
CA GLN A 131 -26.80 23.98 5.20
C GLN A 131 -26.14 22.66 5.62
N LEU A 132 -26.59 22.03 6.70
CA LEU A 132 -26.05 20.76 7.18
C LEU A 132 -26.65 19.54 6.48
N THR A 133 -27.70 19.75 5.66
CA THR A 133 -28.32 18.71 4.84
C THR A 133 -27.34 18.28 3.74
N GLN A 134 -27.35 16.98 3.42
CA GLN A 134 -26.41 16.35 2.48
C GLN A 134 -27.14 15.27 1.67
N ASP A 135 -28.26 15.64 1.06
CA ASP A 135 -29.06 14.73 0.24
C ASP A 135 -28.46 14.57 -1.16
N THR A 136 -27.72 15.58 -1.62
CA THR A 136 -27.00 15.59 -2.90
C THR A 136 -25.48 15.72 -2.75
N PRO A 137 -24.67 15.27 -3.75
CA PRO A 137 -23.23 15.51 -3.77
C PRO A 137 -22.86 16.99 -3.64
N GLU A 138 -23.60 17.88 -4.30
CA GLU A 138 -23.37 19.33 -4.23
C GLU A 138 -23.57 19.89 -2.82
N GLU A 139 -24.60 19.45 -2.10
CA GLU A 139 -24.82 19.79 -0.69
C GLU A 139 -23.67 19.30 0.21
N SER A 140 -23.19 18.07 0.00
CA SER A 140 -21.99 17.59 0.69
C SER A 140 -20.75 18.43 0.38
N LEU A 141 -20.58 18.92 -0.85
CA LEU A 141 -19.50 19.84 -1.20
C LEU A 141 -19.66 21.21 -0.53
N PHE A 142 -20.88 21.73 -0.40
CA PHE A 142 -21.16 22.97 0.33
C PHE A 142 -20.80 22.87 1.81
N VAL A 143 -21.21 21.78 2.48
CA VAL A 143 -20.82 21.49 3.88
C VAL A 143 -19.30 21.50 4.03
N LEU A 144 -18.62 20.81 3.11
CA LEU A 144 -17.16 20.71 3.12
C LEU A 144 -16.50 22.07 2.88
N ARG A 145 -17.00 22.87 1.94
CA ARG A 145 -16.51 24.22 1.63
C ARG A 145 -16.59 25.15 2.85
N ASN A 146 -17.70 25.10 3.57
CA ASN A 146 -17.94 25.87 4.80
C ASN A 146 -16.97 25.48 5.90
N ALA A 147 -16.92 24.18 6.22
CA ALA A 147 -16.09 23.65 7.28
C ALA A 147 -14.59 23.92 7.04
N PHE A 148 -14.12 23.70 5.81
CA PHE A 148 -12.71 23.89 5.46
C PHE A 148 -12.31 25.36 5.39
N GLY A 149 -13.21 26.26 4.99
CA GLY A 149 -12.96 27.70 5.07
C GLY A 149 -12.68 28.15 6.50
N ALA A 150 -13.57 27.77 7.43
CA ALA A 150 -13.39 28.11 8.85
C ALA A 150 -12.12 27.48 9.44
N MET A 151 -11.80 26.23 9.09
CA MET A 151 -10.61 25.55 9.58
C MET A 151 -9.32 26.14 8.98
N GLN A 152 -9.35 26.66 7.75
CA GLN A 152 -8.24 27.41 7.17
C GLN A 152 -7.98 28.70 7.94
N ASP A 153 -9.02 29.49 8.25
CA ASP A 153 -8.88 30.73 9.03
C ASP A 153 -8.32 30.47 10.44
N LEU A 154 -8.79 29.40 11.09
CA LEU A 154 -8.25 28.96 12.38
C LEU A 154 -6.78 28.55 12.28
N ALA A 155 -6.40 27.82 11.24
CA ALA A 155 -5.00 27.45 11.01
C ALA A 155 -4.11 28.67 10.78
N ASP A 156 -4.57 29.65 9.99
CA ASP A 156 -3.85 30.90 9.75
C ASP A 156 -3.70 31.73 11.04
N GLY A 157 -4.70 31.72 11.93
CA GLY A 157 -4.61 32.33 13.26
C GLY A 157 -3.58 31.63 14.16
N LEU A 158 -3.62 30.30 14.23
CA LEU A 158 -2.69 29.49 15.02
C LEU A 158 -1.23 29.62 14.55
N LEU A 159 -1.01 29.79 13.24
CA LEU A 159 0.33 29.99 12.65
C LEU A 159 0.97 31.33 13.04
N ARG A 160 0.23 32.27 13.64
CA ARG A 160 0.78 33.52 14.19
C ARG A 160 1.42 33.33 15.56
N LEU A 161 1.20 32.18 16.21
CA LEU A 161 1.83 31.85 17.48
C LEU A 161 3.31 31.51 17.25
N GLN A 162 4.14 31.77 18.26
CA GLN A 162 5.56 31.40 18.23
C GLN A 162 5.76 29.88 18.31
N LEU A 163 4.83 29.16 18.96
CA LEU A 163 4.85 27.73 19.17
C LEU A 163 3.42 27.19 19.06
N VAL A 164 3.25 26.03 18.43
CA VAL A 164 1.98 25.32 18.37
C VAL A 164 2.04 24.07 19.25
N PRO A 165 1.41 24.09 20.45
CA PRO A 165 1.40 22.93 21.33
C PRO A 165 0.52 21.81 20.78
N ASN A 166 0.84 20.57 21.17
CA ASN A 166 0.10 19.36 20.78
C ASN A 166 -1.42 19.47 20.97
N ARG A 167 -1.88 20.12 22.05
CA ARG A 167 -3.31 20.26 22.35
C ARG A 167 -4.06 21.05 21.28
N LEU A 168 -3.50 22.17 20.82
CA LEU A 168 -4.13 23.00 19.77
C LEU A 168 -4.09 22.28 18.42
N TYR A 169 -2.93 21.72 18.08
CA TYR A 169 -2.78 20.94 16.85
C TYR A 169 -3.76 19.76 16.80
N SER A 170 -3.80 18.94 17.86
CA SER A 170 -4.68 17.78 17.95
C SER A 170 -6.16 18.16 17.94
N ALA A 171 -6.54 19.30 18.53
CA ALA A 171 -7.92 19.78 18.51
C ALA A 171 -8.36 20.18 17.09
N LEU A 172 -7.54 20.97 16.37
CA LEU A 172 -7.81 21.34 14.98
C LEU A 172 -7.87 20.09 14.09
N HIS A 173 -6.87 19.23 14.17
CA HIS A 173 -6.80 18.00 13.39
C HIS A 173 -7.97 17.05 13.69
N GLY A 174 -8.35 16.90 14.96
CA GLY A 174 -9.49 16.08 15.36
C GLY A 174 -10.81 16.60 14.81
N THR A 175 -11.00 17.92 14.75
CA THR A 175 -12.18 18.53 14.12
C THR A 175 -12.16 18.31 12.61
N LEU A 176 -11.04 18.56 11.93
CA LEU A 176 -10.87 18.25 10.51
C LEU A 176 -11.26 16.81 10.17
N THR A 177 -10.73 15.86 10.92
CA THR A 177 -10.99 14.42 10.70
C THR A 177 -12.47 14.10 10.87
N ARG A 178 -13.14 14.68 11.87
CA ARG A 178 -14.58 14.48 12.10
C ARG A 178 -15.43 15.05 10.96
N GLU A 179 -15.12 16.25 10.49
CA GLU A 179 -15.87 16.88 9.39
C GLU A 179 -15.72 16.08 8.09
N ILE A 180 -14.52 15.54 7.82
CA ILE A 180 -14.30 14.63 6.68
C ILE A 180 -15.12 13.34 6.84
N GLY A 181 -15.08 12.73 8.02
CA GLY A 181 -15.80 11.48 8.29
C GLY A 181 -17.32 11.60 8.30
N ARG A 182 -17.86 12.81 8.53
CA ARG A 182 -19.29 13.13 8.51
C ARG A 182 -19.80 13.51 7.12
N ASN A 183 -18.91 13.71 6.16
CA ASN A 183 -19.32 14.02 4.80
C ASN A 183 -19.95 12.77 4.16
N VAL A 184 -21.18 12.88 3.68
CA VAL A 184 -21.94 11.72 3.17
C VAL A 184 -21.34 11.22 1.87
N TYR A 185 -21.05 12.12 0.92
CA TYR A 185 -20.64 11.74 -0.43
C TYR A 185 -19.12 11.66 -0.63
N PHE A 186 -18.31 12.39 0.15
CA PHE A 186 -16.86 12.52 -0.02
C PHE A 186 -16.09 12.16 1.25
N ASN A 187 -16.21 10.91 1.69
CA ASN A 187 -15.48 10.35 2.81
C ASN A 187 -14.46 9.29 2.35
N PRO A 188 -13.16 9.63 2.25
CA PRO A 188 -12.12 8.69 1.81
C PRO A 188 -11.37 8.03 2.99
N LEU A 189 -11.92 8.05 4.21
CA LEU A 189 -11.16 7.62 5.40
C LEU A 189 -10.96 6.11 5.51
N LEU A 190 -11.80 5.30 4.87
CA LEU A 190 -11.62 3.85 4.87
C LEU A 190 -10.44 3.48 3.95
N ALA A 191 -9.55 2.65 4.49
CA ALA A 191 -8.45 2.09 3.72
C ALA A 191 -8.97 0.96 2.82
N LEU A 192 -8.34 0.81 1.64
CA LEU A 192 -8.66 -0.26 0.67
C LEU A 192 -10.11 -0.22 0.13
N GLU A 193 -10.77 0.94 0.24
CA GLU A 193 -12.01 1.26 -0.46
C GLU A 193 -11.69 1.93 -1.80
N PHE A 194 -12.42 1.60 -2.87
CA PHE A 194 -12.17 2.04 -4.25
C PHE A 194 -13.29 2.87 -4.86
N ARG A 195 -12.92 3.76 -5.79
CA ARG A 195 -13.81 4.68 -6.49
C ARG A 195 -13.88 4.32 -7.98
N PRO A 196 -15.04 3.92 -8.51
CA PRO A 196 -15.16 3.54 -9.93
C PRO A 196 -14.85 4.71 -10.88
N GLU A 197 -14.93 5.96 -10.42
CA GLU A 197 -14.61 7.14 -11.20
C GLU A 197 -13.14 7.19 -11.62
N PHE A 198 -12.23 6.68 -10.77
CA PHE A 198 -10.80 6.94 -10.97
C PHE A 198 -9.86 5.81 -10.52
N ASP A 199 -10.32 4.80 -9.78
CA ASP A 199 -9.54 3.61 -9.43
C ASP A 199 -9.75 2.52 -10.48
N ARG A 200 -9.07 2.67 -11.61
CA ARG A 200 -9.17 1.72 -12.73
C ARG A 200 -7.81 1.15 -13.08
N ILE A 201 -7.79 -0.13 -13.42
CA ILE A 201 -6.63 -0.78 -14.01
C ILE A 201 -6.69 -0.51 -15.51
N ARG A 202 -5.72 0.25 -16.03
CA ARG A 202 -5.68 0.63 -17.45
C ARG A 202 -4.82 -0.30 -18.31
N SER A 203 -3.98 -1.15 -17.70
CA SER A 203 -3.17 -2.13 -18.43
C SER A 203 -4.02 -3.34 -18.81
N ALA A 204 -4.09 -3.62 -20.10
CA ALA A 204 -4.82 -4.78 -20.64
C ALA A 204 -4.18 -6.08 -20.16
N GLU A 205 -2.85 -6.15 -20.14
CA GLU A 205 -2.10 -7.34 -19.72
C GLU A 205 -2.36 -7.69 -18.25
N VAL A 206 -2.50 -6.69 -17.38
CA VAL A 206 -2.87 -6.91 -15.97
C VAL A 206 -4.31 -7.40 -15.85
N LEU A 207 -5.24 -6.85 -16.63
CA LEU A 207 -6.63 -7.31 -16.64
C LEU A 207 -6.76 -8.74 -17.17
N GLU A 208 -6.01 -9.09 -18.21
CA GLU A 208 -5.92 -10.46 -18.73
C GLU A 208 -5.39 -11.42 -17.66
N ALA A 209 -4.31 -11.05 -16.97
CA ALA A 209 -3.78 -11.85 -15.86
C ALA A 209 -4.81 -12.03 -14.73
N LEU A 210 -5.57 -10.98 -14.38
CA LEU A 210 -6.65 -11.06 -13.40
C LEU A 210 -7.77 -12.03 -13.82
N HIS A 211 -8.15 -12.03 -15.10
CA HIS A 211 -9.19 -12.92 -15.62
C HIS A 211 -8.79 -14.40 -15.63
N THR A 212 -7.51 -14.73 -15.45
CA THR A 212 -7.07 -16.13 -15.29
C THR A 212 -7.47 -16.75 -13.95
N VAL A 213 -7.83 -15.93 -12.95
CA VAL A 213 -8.12 -16.38 -11.59
C VAL A 213 -9.54 -16.98 -11.51
N ARG A 214 -9.60 -18.29 -11.27
CA ARG A 214 -10.87 -19.04 -11.17
C ARG A 214 -11.57 -18.85 -9.83
N SER A 215 -10.83 -18.95 -8.73
CA SER A 215 -11.38 -18.78 -7.38
C SER A 215 -11.84 -17.35 -7.13
N GLU A 216 -13.12 -17.17 -6.82
CA GLU A 216 -13.72 -15.85 -6.53
C GLU A 216 -13.03 -15.14 -5.34
N ALA A 217 -12.69 -15.92 -4.29
CA ALA A 217 -12.00 -15.40 -3.13
C ALA A 217 -10.58 -14.93 -3.47
N ALA A 218 -9.84 -15.73 -4.24
CA ALA A 218 -8.51 -15.37 -4.72
C ALA A 218 -8.57 -14.14 -5.65
N HIS A 219 -9.53 -14.12 -6.58
CA HIS A 219 -9.74 -13.01 -7.50
C HIS A 219 -9.97 -11.71 -6.71
N ARG A 220 -10.84 -11.72 -5.70
CA ARG A 220 -11.08 -10.54 -4.85
C ARG A 220 -9.80 -10.02 -4.18
N VAL A 221 -8.98 -10.91 -3.62
CA VAL A 221 -7.71 -10.54 -2.97
C VAL A 221 -6.75 -9.92 -3.98
N VAL A 222 -6.61 -10.52 -5.17
CA VAL A 222 -5.68 -10.05 -6.20
C VAL A 222 -6.17 -8.74 -6.81
N ALA A 223 -7.45 -8.60 -7.14
CA ALA A 223 -8.05 -7.37 -7.65
C ALA A 223 -7.87 -6.20 -6.68
N LEU A 224 -8.13 -6.42 -5.38
CA LEU A 224 -7.88 -5.43 -4.33
C LEU A 224 -6.41 -5.00 -4.31
N THR A 225 -5.50 -5.97 -4.42
CA THR A 225 -4.06 -5.70 -4.41
C THR A 225 -3.65 -4.86 -5.62
N MET A 226 -4.10 -5.25 -6.82
CA MET A 226 -3.81 -4.50 -8.04
C MET A 226 -4.38 -3.09 -7.98
N LEU A 227 -5.65 -2.92 -7.59
CA LEU A 227 -6.26 -1.60 -7.43
C LEU A 227 -5.49 -0.72 -6.44
N ALA A 228 -5.06 -1.27 -5.30
CA ALA A 228 -4.27 -0.54 -4.31
C ALA A 228 -2.89 -0.12 -4.87
N LEU A 229 -2.24 -0.97 -5.68
CA LEU A 229 -0.96 -0.66 -6.31
C LEU A 229 -1.10 0.38 -7.42
N PHE A 230 -2.09 0.27 -8.30
CA PHE A 230 -2.37 1.28 -9.32
C PHE A 230 -2.75 2.63 -8.71
N ARG A 231 -3.49 2.64 -7.61
CA ARG A 231 -3.74 3.86 -6.85
C ARG A 231 -2.46 4.44 -6.24
N ALA A 232 -1.58 3.60 -5.71
CA ALA A 232 -0.29 4.06 -5.20
C ALA A 232 0.53 4.75 -6.30
N LEU A 233 0.51 4.26 -7.55
CA LEU A 233 1.14 4.93 -8.68
C LEU A 233 0.57 6.34 -8.92
N ARG A 234 -0.76 6.50 -8.79
CA ARG A 234 -1.40 7.82 -8.90
C ARG A 234 -1.07 8.75 -7.74
N TYR A 235 -0.83 8.22 -6.53
CA TYR A 235 -0.30 9.02 -5.41
C TYR A 235 1.06 9.59 -5.76
N LEU A 236 1.94 8.76 -6.30
CA LEU A 236 3.29 9.14 -6.66
C LEU A 236 3.32 10.14 -7.82
N GLU A 237 2.43 10.00 -8.81
CA GLU A 237 2.23 11.03 -9.83
C GLU A 237 1.81 12.38 -9.22
N MET A 238 0.96 12.36 -8.19
CA MET A 238 0.55 13.60 -7.50
C MET A 238 1.66 14.19 -6.63
N VAL A 239 2.50 13.34 -6.01
CA VAL A 239 3.72 13.78 -5.33
C VAL A 239 4.63 14.50 -6.32
N ASP A 240 4.85 13.93 -7.52
CA ASP A 240 5.68 14.55 -8.55
C ASP A 240 5.11 15.89 -9.01
N ARG A 241 3.78 15.98 -9.21
CA ARG A 241 3.11 17.24 -9.57
C ARG A 241 3.30 18.33 -8.51
N TYR A 242 3.21 17.99 -7.23
CA TYR A 242 3.47 18.97 -6.16
C TYR A 242 4.96 19.29 -6.02
N ALA A 243 5.83 18.31 -6.20
CA ALA A 243 7.28 18.50 -6.12
C ALA A 243 7.83 19.38 -7.24
N ALA A 244 7.14 19.45 -8.39
CA ALA A 244 7.53 20.28 -9.54
C ALA A 244 7.44 21.79 -9.26
N ASP A 245 6.64 22.23 -8.29
CA ASP A 245 6.52 23.63 -7.88
C ASP A 245 6.81 23.80 -6.39
N ALA A 246 7.86 24.57 -6.07
CA ALA A 246 8.28 24.88 -4.70
C ALA A 246 7.15 25.47 -3.84
N SER A 247 6.17 26.16 -4.44
CA SER A 247 5.01 26.72 -3.72
C SER A 247 4.02 25.66 -3.24
N SER A 248 4.09 24.45 -3.81
CA SER A 248 3.17 23.35 -3.55
C SER A 248 3.86 22.08 -3.00
N ALA A 249 5.19 22.01 -3.05
CA ALA A 249 5.98 20.84 -2.66
C ALA A 249 5.64 20.29 -1.27
N ARG A 250 5.35 21.17 -0.28
CA ARG A 250 4.97 20.74 1.07
C ARG A 250 3.63 19.99 1.13
N ARG A 251 2.72 20.19 0.17
CA ARG A 251 1.48 19.38 0.06
C ARG A 251 1.76 17.90 -0.21
N ALA A 252 2.92 17.57 -0.79
CA ALA A 252 3.32 16.18 -1.01
C ALA A 252 3.37 15.36 0.28
N TYR A 253 3.67 15.98 1.44
CA TYR A 253 3.64 15.28 2.74
C TYR A 253 2.26 14.70 3.08
N LEU A 254 1.18 15.38 2.71
CA LEU A 254 -0.18 14.88 2.92
C LEU A 254 -0.42 13.62 2.08
N ILE A 255 0.07 13.63 0.84
CA ILE A 255 -0.09 12.49 -0.09
C ILE A 255 0.80 11.32 0.31
N LEU A 256 2.02 11.59 0.77
CA LEU A 256 2.90 10.60 1.35
C LEU A 256 2.28 9.96 2.61
N ALA A 257 1.59 10.75 3.45
CA ALA A 257 0.87 10.19 4.59
C ALA A 257 -0.26 9.23 4.17
N VAL A 258 -0.99 9.56 3.10
CA VAL A 258 -1.98 8.65 2.48
C VAL A 258 -1.32 7.37 2.00
N LEU A 259 -0.28 7.50 1.17
CA LEU A 259 0.48 6.37 0.63
C LEU A 259 0.95 5.45 1.76
N ARG A 260 1.53 6.03 2.81
CA ARG A 260 2.03 5.28 3.96
C ARG A 260 0.91 4.56 4.70
N SER A 261 -0.22 5.22 4.91
CA SER A 261 -1.40 4.63 5.55
C SER A 261 -1.93 3.44 4.74
N ASP A 262 -2.14 3.63 3.44
CA ASP A 262 -2.72 2.61 2.57
C ASP A 262 -1.77 1.45 2.29
N MET A 263 -0.46 1.70 2.14
CA MET A 263 0.53 0.61 2.02
C MET A 263 0.63 -0.21 3.31
N ARG A 264 0.48 0.42 4.49
CA ARG A 264 0.41 -0.33 5.77
C ARG A 264 -0.86 -1.15 5.88
N ALA A 265 -1.99 -0.62 5.40
CA ALA A 265 -3.25 -1.37 5.35
C ALA A 265 -3.14 -2.56 4.39
N LEU A 266 -2.64 -2.36 3.17
CA LEU A 266 -2.43 -3.39 2.17
C LEU A 266 -1.49 -4.49 2.67
N THR A 267 -0.30 -4.12 3.14
CA THR A 267 0.69 -5.11 3.61
C THR A 267 0.20 -5.89 4.83
N ARG A 268 -0.61 -5.29 5.71
CA ARG A 268 -1.27 -5.99 6.82
C ARG A 268 -2.39 -6.91 6.33
N TYR A 269 -3.19 -6.47 5.36
CA TYR A 269 -4.25 -7.29 4.76
C TYR A 269 -3.65 -8.54 4.11
N LEU A 270 -2.63 -8.36 3.26
CA LEU A 270 -1.93 -9.45 2.60
C LEU A 270 -1.24 -10.40 3.58
N GLY A 271 -0.53 -9.87 4.58
CA GLY A 271 0.23 -10.68 5.53
C GLY A 271 -0.61 -11.36 6.62
N ARG A 272 -1.89 -10.99 6.82
CA ARG A 272 -2.71 -11.53 7.92
C ARG A 272 -4.08 -12.06 7.53
N HIS A 273 -4.68 -11.58 6.44
CA HIS A 273 -6.08 -11.87 6.11
C HIS A 273 -6.24 -12.52 4.74
N ALA A 274 -5.37 -12.23 3.77
CA ALA A 274 -5.46 -12.80 2.43
C ALA A 274 -5.43 -14.33 2.43
N GLY A 275 -4.57 -14.93 3.27
CA GLY A 275 -4.50 -16.39 3.42
C GLY A 275 -5.82 -16.99 3.89
N ASP A 276 -6.44 -16.41 4.92
CA ASP A 276 -7.72 -16.88 5.48
C ASP A 276 -8.87 -16.74 4.48
N VAL A 277 -8.90 -15.62 3.73
CA VAL A 277 -9.90 -15.41 2.67
C VAL A 277 -9.78 -16.46 1.57
N ILE A 278 -8.55 -16.75 1.13
CA ILE A 278 -8.28 -17.77 0.12
C ILE A 278 -8.64 -19.17 0.65
N ALA A 279 -8.24 -19.50 1.87
CA ALA A 279 -8.52 -20.79 2.49
C ALA A 279 -10.04 -21.03 2.67
N GLY A 280 -10.78 -20.05 3.19
CA GLY A 280 -12.24 -20.14 3.31
C GLY A 280 -12.97 -20.13 1.96
N GLY A 281 -12.34 -19.62 0.89
CA GLY A 281 -12.80 -19.80 -0.49
C GLY A 281 -12.68 -21.25 -0.94
N LEU A 282 -11.49 -21.83 -0.77
CA LEU A 282 -11.21 -23.24 -1.11
C LEU A 282 -12.06 -24.21 -0.30
N GLU A 283 -12.24 -23.96 1.01
CA GLU A 283 -13.10 -24.78 1.87
C GLU A 283 -14.55 -24.83 1.35
N ARG A 284 -15.12 -23.68 0.99
CA ARG A 284 -16.47 -23.62 0.41
C ARG A 284 -16.56 -24.36 -0.92
N GLU A 285 -15.54 -24.28 -1.76
CA GLU A 285 -15.50 -25.06 -3.00
C GLU A 285 -15.45 -26.57 -2.71
N LEU A 286 -14.57 -27.01 -1.81
CA LEU A 286 -14.44 -28.41 -1.41
C LEU A 286 -15.75 -28.97 -0.84
N LEU A 287 -16.40 -28.23 0.05
CA LEU A 287 -17.68 -28.62 0.65
C LEU A 287 -18.86 -28.62 -0.34
N SER A 288 -18.71 -27.95 -1.49
CA SER A 288 -19.72 -27.98 -2.55
C SER A 288 -19.60 -29.19 -3.49
N VAL A 289 -18.48 -29.93 -3.44
CA VAL A 289 -18.27 -31.13 -4.26
C VAL A 289 -19.05 -32.30 -3.67
N HIS A 290 -19.88 -32.95 -4.48
CA HIS A 290 -20.60 -34.15 -4.04
C HIS A 290 -19.62 -35.29 -3.74
N ALA A 291 -19.89 -36.07 -2.69
CA ALA A 291 -18.98 -37.15 -2.25
C ALA A 291 -18.63 -38.16 -3.35
N VAL A 292 -19.58 -38.43 -4.27
CA VAL A 292 -19.39 -39.35 -5.41
C VAL A 292 -18.41 -38.78 -6.45
N GLU A 293 -18.32 -37.45 -6.56
CA GLU A 293 -17.49 -36.74 -7.54
C GLU A 293 -16.09 -36.44 -7.04
N ILE A 294 -15.79 -36.67 -5.74
CA ILE A 294 -14.48 -36.36 -5.15
C ILE A 294 -13.35 -37.11 -5.85
N GLY A 295 -13.56 -38.39 -6.20
CA GLY A 295 -12.55 -39.19 -6.90
C GLY A 295 -12.20 -38.59 -8.26
N ASP A 296 -13.21 -38.21 -9.02
CA ASP A 296 -13.07 -37.66 -10.37
C ASP A 296 -12.51 -36.23 -10.36
N ARG A 297 -12.92 -35.41 -9.38
CA ARG A 297 -12.46 -34.01 -9.24
C ARG A 297 -11.13 -33.86 -8.51
N ARG A 298 -10.60 -34.93 -7.91
CA ARG A 298 -9.37 -34.89 -7.11
C ARG A 298 -8.19 -34.21 -7.84
N PRO A 299 -7.87 -34.51 -9.11
CA PRO A 299 -6.75 -33.88 -9.81
C PRO A 299 -6.93 -32.36 -9.95
N ASP A 300 -8.14 -31.90 -10.24
CA ASP A 300 -8.46 -30.48 -10.38
C ASP A 300 -8.35 -29.75 -9.03
N LEU A 301 -8.85 -30.37 -7.95
CA LEU A 301 -8.76 -29.82 -6.59
C LEU A 301 -7.30 -29.74 -6.11
N GLU A 302 -6.49 -30.76 -6.37
CA GLU A 302 -5.05 -30.76 -6.06
C GLU A 302 -4.29 -29.71 -6.90
N HIS A 303 -4.71 -29.47 -8.14
CA HIS A 303 -4.15 -28.42 -8.97
C HIS A 303 -4.49 -27.03 -8.42
N GLU A 304 -5.77 -26.76 -8.13
CA GLU A 304 -6.23 -25.49 -7.58
C GLU A 304 -5.59 -25.21 -6.21
N ALA A 305 -5.52 -26.19 -5.31
CA ALA A 305 -4.87 -26.02 -4.00
C ALA A 305 -3.39 -25.64 -4.11
N ARG A 306 -2.65 -26.26 -5.06
CA ARG A 306 -1.26 -25.90 -5.34
C ARG A 306 -1.14 -24.50 -5.95
N TRP A 307 -2.05 -24.14 -6.86
CA TRP A 307 -2.09 -22.80 -7.45
C TRP A 307 -2.37 -21.71 -6.39
N LEU A 308 -3.36 -21.93 -5.52
CA LEU A 308 -3.70 -21.01 -4.42
C LEU A 308 -2.57 -20.87 -3.40
N SER A 309 -1.87 -21.96 -3.10
CA SER A 309 -0.68 -21.95 -2.24
C SER A 309 0.45 -21.10 -2.84
N ASN A 310 0.67 -21.24 -4.14
CA ASN A 310 1.63 -20.44 -4.89
C ASN A 310 1.23 -18.95 -4.92
N LEU A 311 -0.04 -18.65 -5.15
CA LEU A 311 -0.57 -17.29 -5.10
C LEU A 311 -0.35 -16.65 -3.73
N ARG A 312 -0.69 -17.37 -2.66
CA ARG A 312 -0.47 -16.91 -1.28
C ARG A 312 0.99 -16.55 -1.03
N ASN A 313 1.93 -17.41 -1.40
CA ASN A 313 3.36 -17.13 -1.24
C ASN A 313 3.80 -15.90 -2.05
N GLY A 314 3.24 -15.72 -3.25
CA GLY A 314 3.44 -14.51 -4.08
C GLY A 314 2.96 -13.24 -3.37
N LEU A 315 1.73 -13.26 -2.83
CA LEU A 315 1.15 -12.15 -2.07
C LEU A 315 1.94 -11.82 -0.80
N GLU A 316 2.37 -12.83 -0.04
CA GLU A 316 3.21 -12.65 1.15
C GLU A 316 4.57 -12.02 0.80
N THR A 317 5.18 -12.44 -0.32
CA THR A 317 6.44 -11.84 -0.76
C THR A 317 6.25 -10.37 -1.13
N VAL A 318 5.24 -10.07 -1.94
CA VAL A 318 4.92 -8.69 -2.34
C VAL A 318 4.63 -7.80 -1.13
N ALA A 319 3.88 -8.31 -0.15
CA ALA A 319 3.59 -7.59 1.09
C ALA A 319 4.87 -7.25 1.87
N ASN A 320 5.81 -8.20 1.97
CA ASN A 320 7.07 -7.99 2.67
C ASN A 320 7.99 -7.02 1.93
N ALA A 321 8.13 -7.18 0.62
CA ALA A 321 8.88 -6.28 -0.25
C ALA A 321 8.40 -4.83 -0.09
N LEU A 322 7.10 -4.58 -0.30
CA LEU A 322 6.50 -3.25 -0.15
C LEU A 322 6.69 -2.69 1.27
N ARG A 323 6.52 -3.53 2.30
CA ARG A 323 6.69 -3.11 3.70
C ARG A 323 8.11 -2.58 3.95
N VAL A 324 9.12 -3.27 3.43
CA VAL A 324 10.54 -2.90 3.59
C VAL A 324 10.85 -1.66 2.77
N ASP A 325 10.54 -1.67 1.48
CA ASP A 325 10.90 -0.57 0.56
C ASP A 325 10.23 0.74 1.00
N VAL A 326 8.92 0.71 1.29
CA VAL A 326 8.21 1.91 1.77
C VAL A 326 8.78 2.37 3.10
N ARG A 327 9.10 1.45 4.02
CA ARG A 327 9.68 1.85 5.32
C ARG A 327 11.07 2.46 5.15
N LYS A 328 11.90 1.92 4.26
CA LYS A 328 13.24 2.42 3.98
C LYS A 328 13.16 3.84 3.42
N VAL A 329 12.37 4.06 2.38
CA VAL A 329 12.22 5.37 1.74
C VAL A 329 11.72 6.41 2.75
N PHE A 330 10.71 6.07 3.55
CA PHE A 330 10.19 6.98 4.58
C PHE A 330 11.20 7.27 5.69
N LEU A 331 12.07 6.33 6.04
CA LEU A 331 13.00 6.51 7.16
C LEU A 331 14.27 7.27 6.74
N PHE A 332 14.75 7.05 5.52
CA PHE A 332 16.09 7.47 5.10
C PHE A 332 16.15 8.36 3.87
N ASP A 333 15.19 8.24 2.95
CA ASP A 333 15.27 8.92 1.65
C ASP A 333 14.37 10.16 1.57
N LEU A 334 13.43 10.29 2.51
CA LEU A 334 12.50 11.41 2.60
C LEU A 334 12.80 12.27 3.83
N PRO A 335 12.92 13.60 3.67
CA PRO A 335 13.13 14.49 4.80
C PRO A 335 11.89 14.52 5.71
N GLY A 336 12.11 14.63 7.01
CA GLY A 336 11.05 14.76 8.00
C GLY A 336 10.35 16.13 7.92
N PRO A 337 9.05 16.23 8.30
CA PRO A 337 8.32 17.50 8.30
C PRO A 337 9.00 18.64 9.08
N SER A 338 9.75 18.29 10.13
CA SER A 338 10.41 19.24 11.03
C SER A 338 11.87 19.53 10.65
N GLU A 339 12.42 18.89 9.61
CA GLU A 339 13.84 19.03 9.23
C GLU A 339 14.16 20.34 8.50
N GLY A 340 13.16 21.17 8.23
CA GLY A 340 13.36 22.54 7.74
C GLY A 340 13.89 22.64 6.31
N VAL A 341 13.85 21.56 5.52
CA VAL A 341 14.22 21.59 4.09
C VAL A 341 13.25 22.52 3.35
N VAL A 342 13.74 23.71 2.99
CA VAL A 342 12.92 24.77 2.39
C VAL A 342 12.71 24.48 0.91
N GLY A 343 11.44 24.55 0.48
CA GLY A 343 10.93 24.66 -0.90
C GLY A 343 11.80 24.15 -2.05
N ALA A 344 12.85 24.92 -2.40
CA ALA A 344 13.69 24.67 -3.58
C ALA A 344 14.44 23.32 -3.55
N GLU A 345 14.83 22.82 -2.37
CA GLU A 345 15.54 21.54 -2.23
C GLU A 345 14.60 20.36 -1.95
N LEU A 346 13.38 20.63 -1.45
CA LEU A 346 12.40 19.61 -1.13
C LEU A 346 11.88 18.90 -2.39
N GLY A 347 11.57 19.67 -3.45
CA GLY A 347 11.05 19.14 -4.70
C GLY A 347 11.93 18.03 -5.30
N PRO A 348 13.23 18.29 -5.55
CA PRO A 348 14.14 17.27 -6.08
C PRO A 348 14.23 15.99 -5.22
N GLN A 349 14.27 16.11 -3.89
CA GLN A 349 14.30 14.93 -3.00
C GLN A 349 13.01 14.11 -3.09
N LEU A 350 11.86 14.79 -3.15
CA LEU A 350 10.55 14.14 -3.33
C LEU A 350 10.48 13.37 -4.65
N ILE A 351 11.00 13.93 -5.75
CA ILE A 351 11.02 13.27 -7.07
C ILE A 351 11.84 11.98 -7.02
N VAL A 352 13.03 12.02 -6.40
CA VAL A 352 13.90 10.83 -6.27
C VAL A 352 13.22 9.75 -5.41
N ALA A 353 12.68 10.12 -4.25
CA ALA A 353 11.98 9.18 -3.38
C ALA A 353 10.71 8.60 -4.05
N SER A 354 9.95 9.43 -4.76
CA SER A 354 8.77 9.04 -5.52
C SER A 354 9.11 8.02 -6.62
N ALA A 355 10.21 8.23 -7.34
CA ALA A 355 10.71 7.28 -8.33
C ALA A 355 11.05 5.91 -7.73
N THR A 356 11.69 5.87 -6.56
CA THR A 356 12.00 4.62 -5.85
C THR A 356 10.74 3.87 -5.40
N LEU A 357 9.75 4.59 -4.87
CA LEU A 357 8.46 4.02 -4.47
C LEU A 357 7.68 3.51 -5.70
N ARG A 358 7.76 4.22 -6.82
CA ARG A 358 7.12 3.83 -8.09
C ARG A 358 7.71 2.53 -8.62
N ALA A 359 9.03 2.42 -8.64
CA ALA A 359 9.72 1.19 -9.03
C ALA A 359 9.30 0.00 -8.13
N SER A 360 9.13 0.25 -6.82
CA SER A 360 8.65 -0.77 -5.88
C SER A 360 7.22 -1.22 -6.17
N ALA A 361 6.32 -0.30 -6.50
CA ALA A 361 4.94 -0.62 -6.89
C ALA A 361 4.86 -1.33 -8.26
N HIS A 362 5.62 -0.89 -9.26
CA HIS A 362 5.73 -1.59 -10.55
C HIS A 362 6.23 -3.03 -10.37
N HIS A 363 7.28 -3.21 -9.59
CA HIS A 363 7.82 -4.53 -9.30
C HIS A 363 6.77 -5.43 -8.63
N ALA A 364 6.01 -4.91 -7.67
CA ALA A 364 4.92 -5.66 -7.04
C ALA A 364 3.85 -6.11 -8.04
N ILE A 365 3.43 -5.24 -8.97
CA ILE A 365 2.44 -5.56 -10.01
C ILE A 365 2.98 -6.64 -10.95
N VAL A 366 4.21 -6.47 -11.45
CA VAL A 366 4.86 -7.42 -12.36
C VAL A 366 5.04 -8.79 -11.70
N SER A 367 5.52 -8.81 -10.45
CA SER A 367 5.72 -10.05 -9.70
C SER A 367 4.40 -10.80 -9.47
N LEU A 368 3.30 -10.11 -9.19
CA LEU A 368 1.98 -10.75 -9.12
C LEU A 368 1.54 -11.28 -10.48
N CYS A 369 1.69 -10.52 -11.57
CA CYS A 369 1.31 -11.00 -12.90
C CYS A 369 2.05 -12.29 -13.30
N ARG A 370 3.34 -12.41 -12.95
CA ARG A 370 4.11 -13.65 -13.18
C ARG A 370 3.59 -14.85 -12.36
N VAL A 371 3.05 -14.60 -11.18
CA VAL A 371 2.42 -15.64 -10.34
C VAL A 371 1.07 -16.07 -10.93
N LEU A 372 0.28 -15.12 -11.42
CA LEU A 372 -1.04 -15.38 -12.01
C LEU A 372 -0.95 -16.10 -13.36
N SER A 373 -0.02 -15.67 -14.21
CA SER A 373 0.12 -16.18 -15.57
C SER A 373 1.59 -16.57 -15.85
N PRO A 374 2.07 -17.71 -15.30
CA PRO A 374 3.42 -18.20 -15.58
C PRO A 374 3.65 -18.38 -17.08
N GLY A 375 4.84 -18.01 -17.56
CA GLY A 375 5.22 -18.13 -18.97
C GLY A 375 4.66 -17.05 -19.91
N HIS A 376 3.81 -16.14 -19.42
CA HIS A 376 3.39 -14.97 -20.20
C HIS A 376 4.39 -13.82 -20.01
N PRO A 377 4.60 -12.98 -21.05
CA PRO A 377 5.45 -11.81 -20.91
C PRO A 377 4.91 -10.88 -19.82
N ALA A 378 5.82 -10.32 -19.02
CA ALA A 378 5.47 -9.37 -17.98
C ALA A 378 4.82 -8.10 -18.58
N PRO A 379 3.85 -7.48 -17.89
CA PRO A 379 3.23 -6.24 -18.36
C PRO A 379 4.27 -5.12 -18.48
N VAL A 380 4.20 -4.35 -19.56
CA VAL A 380 5.06 -3.17 -19.75
C VAL A 380 4.42 -1.97 -19.04
N LEU A 381 4.77 -1.77 -17.78
CA LEU A 381 4.36 -0.60 -17.00
C LEU A 381 5.37 0.53 -17.26
N SER A 382 5.05 1.44 -18.20
CA SER A 382 5.83 2.64 -18.59
C SER A 382 7.34 2.55 -18.20
N SER A 383 8.11 1.91 -19.07
CA SER A 383 9.46 1.44 -18.75
C SER A 383 10.53 2.51 -18.98
N ASP A 384 10.91 3.26 -17.95
CA ASP A 384 12.16 4.02 -18.00
C ASP A 384 13.37 3.11 -17.80
N ALA A 385 14.50 3.45 -18.43
CA ALA A 385 15.79 2.78 -18.19
C ALA A 385 16.19 2.78 -16.69
N LEU A 386 15.71 3.77 -15.93
CA LEU A 386 15.83 3.86 -14.49
C LEU A 386 15.11 2.70 -13.76
N SER A 387 13.99 2.19 -14.29
CA SER A 387 13.27 1.05 -13.72
C SER A 387 14.10 -0.24 -13.81
N ARG A 388 14.72 -0.51 -14.97
CA ARG A 388 15.57 -1.70 -15.15
C ARG A 388 16.81 -1.67 -14.23
N LYS A 389 17.45 -0.51 -14.13
CA LYS A 389 18.57 -0.32 -13.18
C LYS A 389 18.12 -0.55 -11.74
N ALA A 390 17.01 0.06 -11.32
CA ALA A 390 16.47 -0.09 -9.97
C ALA A 390 16.07 -1.55 -9.65
N GLU A 391 15.49 -2.26 -10.61
CA GLU A 391 15.16 -3.69 -10.49
C GLU A 391 16.42 -4.54 -10.30
N SER A 392 17.47 -4.31 -11.10
CA SER A 392 18.74 -5.02 -10.97
C SER A 392 19.48 -4.69 -9.67
N GLU A 393 19.47 -3.43 -9.20
CA GLU A 393 20.01 -3.06 -7.89
C GLU A 393 19.24 -3.71 -6.73
N ARG A 394 17.91 -3.73 -6.82
CA ARG A 394 17.04 -4.39 -5.85
C ARG A 394 17.31 -5.89 -5.77
N LEU A 395 17.32 -6.58 -6.90
CA LEU A 395 17.60 -8.02 -6.95
C LEU A 395 18.97 -8.32 -6.35
N ARG A 396 20.00 -7.54 -6.72
CA ARG A 396 21.35 -7.66 -6.15
C ARG A 396 21.35 -7.53 -4.62
N ARG A 397 20.58 -6.59 -4.07
CA ARG A 397 20.39 -6.40 -2.63
C ARG A 397 19.64 -7.55 -1.98
N GLU A 398 18.52 -7.99 -2.56
CA GLU A 398 17.70 -9.10 -2.04
C GLU A 398 18.47 -10.43 -2.00
N VAL A 399 19.23 -10.74 -3.05
CA VAL A 399 20.14 -11.89 -3.10
C VAL A 399 21.16 -11.82 -1.96
N TRP A 400 21.85 -10.67 -1.81
CA TRP A 400 22.84 -10.51 -0.75
C TRP A 400 22.23 -10.63 0.66
N MET A 401 21.07 -10.02 0.89
CA MET A 401 20.36 -10.11 2.17
C MET A 401 19.97 -11.55 2.49
N PHE A 402 19.42 -12.28 1.51
CA PHE A 402 19.00 -13.67 1.72
C PHE A 402 20.20 -14.61 1.93
N MET A 403 21.34 -14.35 1.29
CA MET A 403 22.60 -15.03 1.61
C MET A 403 23.00 -14.84 3.08
N GLN A 404 22.81 -13.65 3.67
CA GLN A 404 23.09 -13.46 5.10
C GLN A 404 22.12 -14.25 6.00
N ILE A 405 20.84 -14.34 5.60
CA ILE A 405 19.83 -15.14 6.31
C ILE A 405 20.20 -16.63 6.25
N LEU A 406 20.56 -17.15 5.07
CA LEU A 406 21.02 -18.52 4.89
C LEU A 406 22.28 -18.80 5.71
N ARG A 407 23.26 -17.89 5.71
CA ARG A 407 24.47 -18.04 6.51
C ARG A 407 24.15 -18.13 8.01
N ALA A 408 23.24 -17.29 8.50
CA ALA A 408 22.80 -17.34 9.89
C ALA A 408 22.04 -18.64 10.22
N PHE A 409 21.19 -19.11 9.31
CA PHE A 409 20.50 -20.40 9.46
C PHE A 409 21.48 -21.57 9.51
N LEU A 410 22.41 -21.65 8.55
CA LEU A 410 23.42 -22.71 8.47
C LEU A 410 24.32 -22.75 9.71
N ALA A 411 24.73 -21.59 10.22
CA ALA A 411 25.52 -21.50 11.45
C ALA A 411 24.75 -22.05 12.67
N LYS A 412 23.45 -21.73 12.79
CA LYS A 412 22.59 -22.22 13.87
C LYS A 412 22.27 -23.71 13.72
N ALA A 413 22.02 -24.18 12.50
CA ALA A 413 21.77 -25.60 12.22
C ALA A 413 22.99 -26.45 12.56
N HIS A 414 24.20 -25.97 12.25
CA HIS A 414 25.44 -26.66 12.60
C HIS A 414 25.67 -26.71 14.13
N ALA A 415 25.36 -25.63 14.84
CA ALA A 415 25.46 -25.60 16.31
C ALA A 415 24.43 -26.53 16.98
N ALA A 416 23.25 -26.70 16.39
CA ALA A 416 22.19 -27.59 16.91
C ALA A 416 22.52 -29.08 16.77
N ASP A 417 23.31 -29.46 15.77
CA ASP A 417 23.76 -30.85 15.53
C ASP A 417 24.75 -31.33 16.62
N GLY A 418 25.37 -30.41 17.36
CA GLY A 418 26.40 -30.70 18.37
C GLY A 418 25.93 -30.74 19.83
N SER A 419 24.68 -30.37 20.16
CA SER A 419 24.21 -30.32 21.56
C SER A 419 23.40 -31.57 21.94
N ALA A 420 24.01 -32.49 22.70
CA ALA A 420 23.40 -33.74 23.15
C ALA A 420 22.36 -33.58 24.29
N ASP A 421 21.98 -32.36 24.67
CA ASP A 421 21.06 -32.12 25.78
C ASP A 421 19.61 -31.95 25.28
N ARG A 422 18.93 -33.09 25.16
CA ARG A 422 17.58 -33.23 24.56
C ARG A 422 16.45 -32.47 25.31
N TRP A 423 16.72 -31.91 26.49
CA TRP A 423 15.68 -31.34 27.37
C TRP A 423 15.61 -29.80 27.37
N ALA A 424 16.53 -29.10 26.69
CA ALA A 424 16.46 -27.63 26.51
C ALA A 424 15.59 -27.19 25.29
N GLY A 425 14.90 -28.14 24.65
CA GLY A 425 14.35 -28.03 23.29
C GLY A 425 13.21 -27.02 23.08
N ALA A 426 12.46 -26.62 24.10
CA ALA A 426 11.34 -25.69 23.89
C ALA A 426 11.79 -24.27 23.45
N ALA A 427 13.03 -23.88 23.78
CA ALA A 427 13.60 -22.58 23.44
C ALA A 427 14.50 -22.58 22.18
N SER A 428 14.87 -23.75 21.63
CA SER A 428 15.93 -23.86 20.62
C SER A 428 15.44 -23.87 19.16
N PHE A 429 14.14 -23.91 18.89
CA PHE A 429 13.62 -24.08 17.51
C PHE A 429 13.01 -22.82 16.89
N GLN A 430 13.04 -21.69 17.60
CA GLN A 430 12.55 -20.41 17.07
C GLN A 430 13.28 -20.01 15.77
N PHE A 431 14.58 -20.34 15.65
CA PHE A 431 15.35 -19.98 14.45
C PHE A 431 14.88 -20.69 13.18
N VAL A 432 14.34 -21.91 13.28
CA VAL A 432 13.78 -22.65 12.13
C VAL A 432 12.49 -21.97 11.68
N ARG A 433 11.61 -21.63 12.64
CA ARG A 433 10.38 -20.87 12.35
C ARG A 433 10.69 -19.51 11.73
N ASP A 434 11.67 -18.80 12.28
CA ASP A 434 12.14 -17.52 11.75
C ASP A 434 12.68 -17.70 10.33
N PHE A 435 13.51 -18.72 10.08
CA PHE A 435 14.05 -19.02 8.76
C PHE A 435 12.94 -19.36 7.75
N LEU A 436 11.99 -20.23 8.10
CA LEU A 436 10.85 -20.57 7.22
C LEU A 436 9.94 -19.37 6.94
N SER A 437 9.82 -18.44 7.89
CA SER A 437 9.16 -17.15 7.69
C SER A 437 9.95 -16.28 6.71
N HIS A 438 11.27 -16.20 6.88
CA HIS A 438 12.14 -15.43 5.99
C HIS A 438 12.18 -15.99 4.56
N PHE A 439 12.21 -17.32 4.44
CA PHE A 439 12.15 -18.01 3.17
C PHE A 439 10.84 -17.69 2.43
N ARG A 440 9.68 -17.80 3.09
CA ARG A 440 8.38 -17.41 2.50
C ARG A 440 8.35 -15.95 2.06
N ALA A 441 8.98 -15.07 2.83
CA ALA A 441 8.94 -13.63 2.62
C ALA A 441 9.86 -13.12 1.49
N ILE A 442 11.00 -13.75 1.24
CA ILE A 442 12.00 -13.30 0.25
C ILE A 442 12.51 -14.47 -0.58
N GLY A 443 12.96 -15.54 0.09
CA GLY A 443 13.62 -16.67 -0.57
C GLY A 443 12.78 -17.34 -1.65
N TYR A 444 11.46 -17.44 -1.45
CA TYR A 444 10.56 -18.10 -2.39
C TYR A 444 10.59 -17.47 -3.79
N GLN A 445 10.60 -16.14 -3.89
CA GLN A 445 10.71 -15.46 -5.20
C GLN A 445 12.10 -15.62 -5.79
N LEU A 446 13.17 -15.64 -4.99
CA LEU A 446 14.52 -15.84 -5.52
C LEU A 446 14.69 -17.20 -6.18
N VAL A 447 14.09 -18.25 -5.59
CA VAL A 447 14.10 -19.61 -6.17
C VAL A 447 13.26 -19.66 -7.45
N ARG A 448 12.06 -19.08 -7.44
CA ARG A 448 11.08 -19.22 -8.53
C ARG A 448 11.32 -18.29 -9.72
N ALA A 449 11.75 -17.06 -9.48
CA ALA A 449 11.92 -16.06 -10.54
C ALA A 449 13.25 -16.19 -11.30
N ASN A 450 14.19 -17.01 -10.80
CA ASN A 450 15.51 -17.20 -11.38
C ASN A 450 15.76 -18.69 -11.71
N ASP A 451 14.69 -19.47 -11.93
CA ASP A 451 14.72 -20.85 -12.41
C ASP A 451 15.73 -21.77 -11.68
N TYR A 452 15.69 -21.79 -10.35
CA TYR A 452 16.55 -22.69 -9.58
C TYR A 452 16.23 -24.16 -9.86
N GLU A 453 17.19 -24.88 -10.45
CA GLU A 453 17.02 -26.25 -10.94
C GLU A 453 16.56 -27.25 -9.87
N ARG A 454 16.95 -27.05 -8.59
CA ARG A 454 16.58 -27.92 -7.46
C ARG A 454 15.41 -27.36 -6.64
N LEU A 455 14.49 -26.63 -7.26
CA LEU A 455 13.30 -26.08 -6.59
C LEU A 455 12.53 -27.17 -5.81
N ASP A 456 12.13 -28.26 -6.45
CA ASP A 456 11.28 -29.26 -5.80
C ASP A 456 11.96 -29.98 -4.61
N PRO A 457 13.20 -30.49 -4.73
CA PRO A 457 13.92 -31.05 -3.59
C PRO A 457 14.13 -30.05 -2.45
N PHE A 458 14.40 -28.79 -2.79
CA PHE A 458 14.62 -27.73 -1.81
C PHE A 458 13.34 -27.42 -1.03
N ILE A 459 12.21 -27.24 -1.72
CA ILE A 459 10.91 -26.99 -1.09
C ILE A 459 10.51 -28.18 -0.21
N SER A 460 10.64 -29.41 -0.72
CA SER A 460 10.33 -30.62 0.04
C SER A 460 11.16 -30.73 1.33
N ALA A 461 12.45 -30.40 1.28
CA ALA A 461 13.31 -30.39 2.47
C ALA A 461 12.88 -29.33 3.50
N LEU A 462 12.42 -28.16 3.05
CA LEU A 462 11.91 -27.11 3.96
C LEU A 462 10.53 -27.43 4.52
N GLU A 463 9.67 -28.08 3.74
CA GLU A 463 8.36 -28.56 4.21
C GLU A 463 8.52 -29.66 5.25
N GLY A 464 9.55 -30.52 5.13
CA GLY A 464 9.90 -31.50 6.15
C GLY A 464 10.27 -30.90 7.52
N LEU A 465 10.56 -29.60 7.57
CA LEU A 465 10.78 -28.84 8.82
C LEU A 465 9.51 -28.19 9.37
N ARG A 466 8.39 -28.19 8.61
CA ARG A 466 7.10 -27.67 9.07
C ARG A 466 6.39 -28.71 9.94
N ASP A 467 5.67 -28.22 10.95
CA ASP A 467 4.72 -28.99 11.75
C ASP A 467 5.28 -30.25 12.42
N VAL A 468 6.53 -30.18 12.90
CA VAL A 468 7.12 -31.22 13.75
C VAL A 468 7.37 -30.66 15.15
N ASP A 469 6.68 -31.22 16.16
CA ASP A 469 6.88 -30.88 17.58
C ASP A 469 8.31 -31.21 18.05
N LEU A 470 9.00 -32.11 17.32
CA LEU A 470 10.38 -32.52 17.54
C LEU A 470 11.14 -32.50 16.20
N LEU A 471 12.12 -31.60 16.07
CA LEU A 471 13.01 -31.59 14.90
C LEU A 471 13.93 -32.81 14.92
N GLU A 472 13.74 -33.72 13.97
CA GLU A 472 14.67 -34.81 13.69
C GLU A 472 15.98 -34.25 13.12
N SER A 473 17.13 -34.62 13.71
CA SER A 473 18.46 -34.16 13.26
C SER A 473 18.70 -34.45 11.77
N GLU A 474 18.19 -35.58 11.26
CA GLU A 474 18.30 -35.96 9.85
C GLU A 474 17.56 -34.99 8.92
N ARG A 475 16.35 -34.55 9.30
CA ARG A 475 15.58 -33.55 8.53
C ARG A 475 16.26 -32.20 8.53
N LEU A 476 16.80 -31.78 9.68
CA LEU A 476 17.57 -30.54 9.78
C LEU A 476 18.86 -30.59 8.93
N ALA A 477 19.56 -31.72 8.93
CA ALA A 477 20.76 -31.93 8.12
C ALA A 477 20.45 -31.94 6.61
N ALA A 478 19.34 -32.56 6.21
CA ALA A 478 18.85 -32.55 4.83
C ALA A 478 18.52 -31.12 4.37
N ALA A 479 17.76 -30.37 5.16
CA ALA A 479 17.45 -28.97 4.87
C ALA A 479 18.71 -28.09 4.87
N ALA A 480 19.66 -28.28 5.79
CA ALA A 480 20.93 -27.57 5.80
C ALA A 480 21.77 -27.85 4.55
N THR A 481 21.67 -29.06 3.98
CA THR A 481 22.36 -29.44 2.75
C THR A 481 21.76 -28.74 1.54
N GLU A 482 20.43 -28.71 1.42
CA GLU A 482 19.75 -27.95 0.37
C GLU A 482 19.97 -26.43 0.52
N CYS A 483 19.99 -25.89 1.75
CA CYS A 483 20.33 -24.49 2.01
C CYS A 483 21.78 -24.13 1.61
N ARG A 484 22.75 -25.04 1.77
CA ARG A 484 24.12 -24.84 1.27
C ARG A 484 24.17 -24.76 -0.25
N ARG A 485 23.46 -25.65 -0.94
CA ARG A 485 23.35 -25.64 -2.41
C ARG A 485 22.69 -24.35 -2.91
N PHE A 486 21.61 -23.93 -2.25
CA PHE A 486 20.95 -22.69 -2.61
C PHE A 486 21.83 -21.45 -2.32
N TYR A 487 22.63 -21.48 -1.26
CA TYR A 487 23.61 -20.42 -1.00
C TYR A 487 24.61 -20.26 -2.15
N THR A 488 25.17 -21.36 -2.66
CA THR A 488 26.09 -21.34 -3.81
C THR A 488 25.43 -20.77 -5.07
N PHE A 489 24.19 -21.18 -5.35
CA PHE A 489 23.42 -20.60 -6.45
C PHE A 489 23.23 -19.08 -6.30
N LEU A 490 22.95 -18.60 -5.09
CA LEU A 490 22.81 -17.16 -4.84
C LEU A 490 24.13 -16.40 -4.97
N GLU A 491 25.28 -17.02 -4.67
CA GLU A 491 26.60 -16.44 -4.94
C GLU A 491 26.84 -16.22 -6.43
N GLU A 492 26.45 -17.19 -7.26
CA GLU A 492 26.54 -17.11 -8.71
C GLU A 492 25.57 -16.05 -9.25
N LEU A 493 24.30 -16.10 -8.83
CA LEU A 493 23.29 -15.12 -9.20
C LEU A 493 23.71 -13.69 -8.81
N PHE A 494 24.29 -13.49 -7.63
CA PHE A 494 24.80 -12.18 -7.22
C PHE A 494 25.89 -11.67 -8.18
N ARG A 495 26.79 -12.56 -8.62
CA ARG A 495 27.85 -12.23 -9.56
C ARG A 495 27.29 -11.87 -10.93
N GLU A 496 26.36 -12.67 -11.45
CA GLU A 496 25.71 -12.43 -12.75
C GLU A 496 24.92 -11.12 -12.77
N VAL A 497 24.09 -10.88 -11.75
CA VAL A 497 23.32 -9.62 -11.64
C VAL A 497 24.27 -8.43 -11.57
N SER A 498 25.38 -8.54 -10.84
CA SER A 498 26.39 -7.48 -10.73
C SER A 498 27.11 -7.16 -12.06
N GLN A 499 27.06 -8.05 -13.05
CA GLN A 499 27.68 -7.88 -14.36
C GLN A 499 26.72 -7.34 -15.43
N ARG A 500 25.42 -7.18 -15.11
CA ARG A 500 24.42 -6.64 -16.03
C ARG A 500 24.81 -5.26 -16.56
N ALA A 501 24.47 -4.98 -17.81
CA ALA A 501 24.90 -3.77 -18.53
C ALA A 501 24.49 -2.49 -17.79
N GLU A 502 23.29 -2.47 -17.20
CA GLU A 502 22.73 -1.36 -16.44
C GLU A 502 23.40 -1.12 -15.07
N LEU A 503 24.17 -2.09 -14.56
CA LEU A 503 24.91 -1.97 -13.30
C LEU A 503 26.41 -1.72 -13.51
N ARG A 504 26.89 -1.61 -14.76
CA ARG A 504 28.29 -1.30 -15.03
C ARG A 504 28.66 0.04 -14.41
N GLY A 505 29.73 0.04 -13.60
CA GLY A 505 30.20 1.22 -12.86
C GLY A 505 29.45 1.51 -11.55
N VAL A 506 28.43 0.72 -11.19
CA VAL A 506 27.66 0.89 -9.95
C VAL A 506 28.17 -0.09 -8.89
N THR A 507 28.88 0.41 -7.88
CA THR A 507 29.36 -0.40 -6.76
C THR A 507 28.21 -0.91 -5.89
N PHE A 508 28.40 -2.05 -5.22
CA PHE A 508 27.41 -2.58 -4.29
C PHE A 508 27.56 -1.90 -2.92
N ASP A 509 26.53 -1.17 -2.50
CA ASP A 509 26.50 -0.54 -1.19
C ASP A 509 26.12 -1.55 -0.09
N ARG A 510 27.15 -2.06 0.60
CA ARG A 510 26.96 -2.98 1.73
C ARG A 510 26.30 -2.32 2.94
N ARG A 511 26.48 -1.01 3.14
CA ARG A 511 25.89 -0.29 4.27
C ARG A 511 24.38 -0.17 4.06
N ASP A 512 23.96 0.26 2.86
CA ASP A 512 22.55 0.31 2.46
C ASP A 512 21.85 -1.05 2.59
N ALA A 513 22.49 -2.11 2.11
CA ALA A 513 21.97 -3.46 2.20
C ALA A 513 21.84 -3.96 3.65
N THR A 514 22.77 -3.55 4.52
CA THR A 514 22.73 -3.88 5.95
C THR A 514 21.58 -3.15 6.67
N GLU A 515 21.37 -1.87 6.40
CA GLU A 515 20.23 -1.12 6.96
C GLU A 515 18.89 -1.66 6.47
N THR A 516 18.81 -2.02 5.18
CA THR A 516 17.61 -2.67 4.61
C THR A 516 17.34 -4.01 5.32
N LEU A 517 18.38 -4.81 5.58
CA LEU A 517 18.26 -6.06 6.33
C LEU A 517 17.79 -5.84 7.77
N LYS A 518 18.28 -4.80 8.46
CA LYS A 518 17.79 -4.43 9.81
C LYS A 518 16.31 -4.06 9.80
N ILE A 519 15.87 -3.26 8.82
CA ILE A 519 14.46 -2.91 8.63
C ILE A 519 13.62 -4.18 8.44
N TYR A 520 14.07 -5.07 7.58
CA TYR A 520 13.39 -6.33 7.28
C TYR A 520 13.21 -7.20 8.53
N LEU A 521 14.28 -7.38 9.30
CA LEU A 521 14.32 -8.14 10.56
C LEU A 521 13.57 -7.44 11.71
N GLY A 522 13.03 -6.23 11.50
CA GLY A 522 12.32 -5.48 12.53
C GLY A 522 13.21 -4.88 13.61
N ARG A 523 14.52 -4.74 13.34
CA ARG A 523 15.54 -4.20 14.26
C ARG A 523 15.89 -2.73 14.00
N ALA A 524 15.22 -2.10 13.03
CA ALA A 524 15.35 -0.67 12.72
C ALA A 524 14.39 0.17 13.56
#